data_AF-A0AB36H5S5-F1
#
_entry.id   AF-A0AB36H5S5-F1
#
_cell.length_a   1.000
_cell.length_b   1.000
_cell.length_c   1.000
_cell.angle_alpha   90.00
_cell.angle_beta   90.00
_cell.angle_gamma   90.00
#
_symmetry.space_group_name_H-M   'P 1'
#
loop_
_entity.id
_entity.type
_entity.pdbx_description
1 polymer ?
#
loop_
_entity_poly.entity_id
_entity_poly.type
_entity_poly.pdbx_seq_one_letter_code
_entity_poly.pdbx_strand_id
1 'polypeptide(L)'
;MSLPSLIADNHRSPARIWVILATIALVCVVLGPLLAPGAMWLVPVAPSSPGDSSPLAGLDELLSRAAAFLFVFGVFFGAGNFAGLTAVPFAIVALTRCEGAGRIGFALTAIIVFVLGPLLAVLSAAAMVALSLTLPTEVSSNPATGAVRAEWEGLRALLVFGTFAVPLAIDLVRFAVLSFAGVIVYSADPRSDPTGSALAR
;
A
#
# COMPACT_ATOMS: atom_id res chain seq x y z
N MET A 1 41.10 1.33 -28.96
CA MET A 1 40.56 1.87 -27.70
C MET A 1 39.07 1.59 -27.68
N SER A 2 38.62 0.60 -26.91
CA SER A 2 37.23 0.14 -26.87
C SER A 2 36.71 0.21 -25.44
N LEU A 3 35.86 1.20 -25.18
CA LEU A 3 34.84 1.24 -24.12
C LEU A 3 33.80 2.24 -24.62
N PRO A 4 32.51 1.86 -24.71
CA PRO A 4 31.70 1.64 -23.51
C PRO A 4 30.57 0.60 -23.70
N SER A 5 30.85 -0.71 -23.57
CA SER A 5 29.77 -1.70 -23.39
C SER A 5 29.41 -1.91 -21.90
N LEU A 6 30.32 -1.59 -20.98
CA LEU A 6 30.13 -1.82 -19.53
C LEU A 6 29.06 -0.93 -18.86
N ILE A 7 28.59 0.13 -19.51
CA ILE A 7 27.51 0.99 -18.97
C ILE A 7 26.14 0.54 -19.51
N ALA A 8 26.09 -0.09 -20.68
CA ALA A 8 24.83 -0.42 -21.36
C ALA A 8 24.10 -1.62 -20.73
N ASP A 9 24.84 -2.62 -20.22
CA ASP A 9 24.26 -3.89 -19.75
C ASP A 9 24.16 -4.04 -18.23
N ASN A 10 24.47 -3.00 -17.45
CA ASN A 10 24.47 -3.11 -15.99
C ASN A 10 23.05 -2.97 -15.40
N HIS A 11 22.51 -4.06 -14.86
CA HIS A 11 21.20 -4.11 -14.18
C HIS A 11 21.16 -3.36 -12.83
N ARG A 12 22.31 -3.02 -12.25
CA ARG A 12 22.38 -2.41 -10.90
C ARG A 12 21.80 -1.00 -10.84
N SER A 13 21.98 -0.20 -11.88
CA SER A 13 21.43 1.17 -11.93
C SER A 13 19.88 1.17 -11.90
N PRO A 14 19.19 0.46 -12.80
CA PRO A 14 17.73 0.36 -12.73
C PRO A 14 17.26 -0.35 -11.46
N ALA A 15 17.98 -1.37 -10.96
CA ALA A 15 17.64 -2.03 -9.69
C ALA A 15 17.68 -1.07 -8.50
N ARG A 16 18.67 -0.16 -8.46
CA ARG A 16 18.76 0.87 -7.41
C ARG A 16 17.56 1.80 -7.41
N ILE A 17 17.13 2.28 -8.59
CA ILE A 17 15.96 3.15 -8.72
C ILE A 17 14.70 2.41 -8.28
N TRP A 18 14.54 1.15 -8.69
CA TRP A 18 13.46 0.29 -8.22
C TRP A 18 13.43 0.17 -6.70
N VAL A 19 14.56 -0.16 -6.05
CA VAL A 19 14.64 -0.29 -4.58
C VAL A 19 14.23 1.01 -3.90
N ILE A 20 14.71 2.16 -4.38
CA ILE A 20 14.37 3.46 -3.79
C ILE A 20 12.86 3.70 -3.87
N LEU A 21 12.25 3.51 -5.04
CA LEU A 21 10.82 3.74 -5.24
C LEU A 21 9.95 2.75 -4.46
N ALA A 22 10.34 1.47 -4.40
CA ALA A 22 9.65 0.46 -3.59
C ALA A 22 9.76 0.75 -2.08
N THR A 23 10.90 1.27 -1.63
CA THR A 23 11.10 1.68 -0.23
C THR A 23 10.27 2.91 0.10
N ILE A 24 10.22 3.92 -0.79
CA ILE A 24 9.34 5.08 -0.65
C ILE A 24 7.88 4.61 -0.56
N ALA A 25 7.48 3.68 -1.42
CA ALA A 25 6.14 3.11 -1.38
C ALA A 25 5.81 2.47 -0.02
N LEU A 26 6.73 1.66 0.50
CA LEU A 26 6.60 1.02 1.81
C LEU A 26 6.50 2.07 2.94
N VAL A 27 7.37 3.07 2.93
CA VAL A 27 7.36 4.16 3.92
C VAL A 27 6.05 4.92 3.88
N CYS A 28 5.52 5.24 2.69
CA CYS A 28 4.24 5.91 2.56
C CYS A 28 3.09 5.10 3.17
N VAL A 29 3.05 3.79 2.93
CA VAL A 29 2.01 2.90 3.49
C VAL A 29 2.12 2.76 5.01
N VAL A 30 3.32 2.82 5.58
CA VAL A 30 3.51 2.83 7.04
C VAL A 30 3.15 4.18 7.66
N LEU A 31 3.54 5.29 7.01
CA LEU A 31 3.31 6.63 7.52
C LEU A 31 1.85 7.06 7.46
N GLY A 32 1.08 6.65 6.45
CA GLY A 32 -0.35 7.00 6.33
C GLY A 32 -1.14 6.66 7.60
N PRO A 33 -1.15 5.39 8.06
CA PRO A 33 -1.81 4.99 9.31
C PRO A 33 -1.27 5.65 10.57
N LEU A 34 0.01 6.02 10.60
CA LEU A 34 0.63 6.68 11.76
C LEU A 34 0.27 8.16 11.84
N LEU A 35 0.21 8.86 10.71
CA LEU A 35 0.00 10.30 10.63
C LEU A 35 -1.48 10.68 10.53
N ALA A 36 -2.34 9.82 9.95
CA ALA A 36 -3.77 10.11 9.81
C ALA A 36 -4.49 10.33 11.16
N PRO A 37 -4.23 9.57 12.23
CA PRO A 37 -4.75 9.88 13.55
C PRO A 37 -4.24 11.24 14.05
N GLY A 38 -2.95 11.54 13.90
CA GLY A 38 -2.39 12.84 14.27
C GLY A 38 -3.07 14.01 13.56
N ALA A 39 -3.35 13.87 12.26
CA ALA A 39 -4.09 14.87 11.48
C ALA A 39 -5.52 15.05 11.98
N MET A 40 -6.21 13.96 12.34
CA MET A 40 -7.54 14.01 12.95
C MET A 40 -7.55 14.82 14.25
N TRP A 41 -6.50 14.67 15.09
CA TRP A 41 -6.36 15.39 16.35
C TRP A 41 -5.96 16.87 16.19
N LEU A 42 -5.32 17.21 15.07
CA LEU A 42 -4.85 18.57 14.78
C LEU A 42 -5.92 19.45 14.10
N VAL A 43 -7.06 18.89 13.67
CA VAL A 43 -8.18 19.69 13.17
C VAL A 43 -8.69 20.58 14.32
N PRO A 44 -8.61 21.92 14.18
CA PRO A 44 -9.06 22.82 15.23
C PRO A 44 -10.58 22.75 15.36
N VAL A 45 -11.05 22.32 16.53
CA VAL A 45 -12.47 22.39 16.90
C VAL A 45 -12.76 23.84 17.23
N ALA A 46 -13.65 24.48 16.48
CA ALA A 46 -14.14 25.79 16.87
C ALA A 46 -14.81 25.67 18.26
N PRO A 47 -14.45 26.51 19.24
CA PRO A 47 -15.14 26.48 20.53
C PRO A 47 -16.62 26.74 20.27
N SER A 48 -17.48 25.81 20.67
CA SER A 48 -18.93 25.98 20.59
C SER A 48 -19.29 27.29 21.29
N SER A 49 -19.81 28.26 20.53
CA SER A 49 -20.28 29.52 21.09
C SER A 49 -21.34 29.21 22.16
N PRO A 50 -21.27 29.81 23.36
CA PRO A 50 -22.26 29.55 24.41
C PRO A 50 -23.61 30.10 23.95
N GLY A 51 -24.42 29.23 23.32
CA GLY A 51 -25.69 29.57 22.69
C GLY A 51 -26.00 28.78 21.42
N ASP A 52 -24.98 28.27 20.71
CA ASP A 52 -25.15 27.43 19.53
C ASP A 52 -25.28 25.94 19.92
N SER A 53 -26.42 25.58 20.50
CA SER A 53 -26.81 24.18 20.70
C SER A 53 -27.42 23.61 19.42
N SER A 54 -26.73 23.74 18.29
CA SER A 54 -27.12 23.05 17.07
C SER A 54 -26.72 21.58 17.20
N PRO A 55 -27.65 20.61 17.12
CA PRO A 55 -27.31 19.18 17.15
C PRO A 55 -26.42 18.76 15.96
N LEU A 56 -26.27 19.63 14.94
CA LEU A 56 -25.41 19.42 13.77
C LEU A 56 -23.95 19.82 14.01
N ALA A 57 -23.65 20.67 15.01
CA ALA A 57 -22.27 21.15 15.24
C ALA A 57 -21.31 20.00 15.61
N GLY A 58 -21.79 18.99 16.36
CA GLY A 58 -21.02 17.79 16.65
C GLY A 58 -20.83 16.86 15.44
N LEU A 59 -21.78 16.87 14.50
CA LEU A 59 -21.69 16.11 13.26
C LEU A 59 -20.67 16.74 12.29
N ASP A 60 -20.68 18.07 12.16
CA ASP A 60 -19.73 18.80 11.32
C ASP A 60 -18.28 18.61 11.79
N GLU A 61 -18.07 18.58 13.12
CA GLU A 61 -16.76 18.30 13.72
C GLU A 61 -16.32 16.84 13.49
N LEU A 62 -17.23 15.87 13.63
CA LEU A 62 -16.92 14.47 13.31
C LEU A 62 -16.59 14.31 11.81
N LEU A 63 -17.31 15.01 10.95
CA LEU A 63 -17.11 14.97 9.50
C LEU A 63 -15.77 15.60 9.11
N SER A 64 -15.40 16.74 9.69
CA SER A 64 -14.13 17.42 9.43
C SER A 64 -12.93 16.56 9.85
N ARG A 65 -13.01 15.93 11.03
CA ARG A 65 -12.01 15.00 11.55
C ARG A 65 -11.88 13.74 10.69
N ALA A 66 -13.01 13.16 10.30
CA ALA A 66 -13.03 12.00 9.40
C ALA A 66 -12.46 12.37 8.02
N ALA A 67 -12.77 13.55 7.50
CA ALA A 67 -12.23 14.04 6.23
C ALA A 67 -10.71 14.24 6.31
N ALA A 68 -10.18 14.82 7.39
CA ALA A 68 -8.73 14.97 7.58
C ALA A 68 -8.02 13.62 7.66
N PHE A 69 -8.61 12.65 8.38
CA PHE A 69 -8.11 11.28 8.41
C PHE A 69 -8.06 10.66 7.01
N LEU A 70 -9.19 10.69 6.28
CA LEU A 70 -9.31 10.12 4.94
C LEU A 70 -8.39 10.81 3.93
N PHE A 71 -8.21 12.12 4.04
CA PHE A 71 -7.32 12.89 3.20
C PHE A 71 -5.86 12.46 3.39
N VAL A 72 -5.37 12.48 4.63
CA VAL A 72 -3.98 12.09 4.92
C VAL A 72 -3.74 10.63 4.55
N PHE A 73 -4.64 9.74 4.98
CA PHE A 73 -4.56 8.33 4.63
C PHE A 73 -4.53 8.11 3.11
N GLY A 74 -5.45 8.75 2.39
CA GLY A 74 -5.55 8.67 0.93
C GLY A 74 -4.34 9.22 0.19
N VAL A 75 -3.77 10.35 0.64
CA VAL A 75 -2.55 10.93 0.06
C VAL A 75 -1.37 9.99 0.19
N PHE A 76 -1.14 9.45 1.39
CA PHE A 76 -0.03 8.52 1.63
C PHE A 76 -0.21 7.20 0.87
N PHE A 77 -1.41 6.63 0.87
CA PHE A 77 -1.70 5.42 0.08
C PHE A 77 -1.55 5.66 -1.42
N GLY A 78 -2.08 6.78 -1.93
CA GLY A 78 -1.99 7.15 -3.33
C GLY A 78 -0.54 7.36 -3.75
N ALA A 79 0.23 8.11 -2.95
CA ALA A 79 1.66 8.33 -3.18
C ALA A 79 2.45 7.02 -3.15
N GLY A 80 2.16 6.12 -2.21
CA GLY A 80 2.81 4.82 -2.12
C GLY A 80 2.52 3.93 -3.33
N ASN A 81 1.26 3.86 -3.75
CA ASN A 81 0.86 3.13 -4.95
C ASN A 81 1.47 3.73 -6.22
N PHE A 82 1.53 5.06 -6.34
CA PHE A 82 2.20 5.74 -7.45
C PHE A 82 3.71 5.49 -7.48
N ALA A 83 4.39 5.55 -6.33
CA ALA A 83 5.81 5.20 -6.22
C ALA A 83 6.07 3.74 -6.63
N GLY A 84 5.18 2.82 -6.23
CA GLY A 84 5.21 1.45 -6.70
C GLY A 84 5.08 1.33 -8.23
N LEU A 85 4.11 2.03 -8.83
CA LEU A 85 3.86 2.01 -10.29
C LEU A 85 5.03 2.56 -11.08
N THR A 86 5.61 3.66 -10.61
CA THR A 86 6.80 4.24 -11.22
C THR A 86 8.04 3.36 -11.11
N ALA A 87 8.09 2.44 -10.15
CA ALA A 87 9.18 1.47 -10.01
C ALA A 87 9.15 0.37 -11.08
N VAL A 88 7.99 0.06 -11.66
CA VAL A 88 7.77 -1.03 -12.63
C VAL A 88 8.72 -0.99 -13.83
N PRO A 89 8.84 0.11 -14.60
CA PRO A 89 9.75 0.13 -15.75
C PRO A 89 11.20 -0.15 -15.35
N PHE A 90 11.64 0.33 -14.19
CA PHE A 90 12.99 0.06 -13.68
C PHE A 90 13.17 -1.39 -13.23
N ALA A 91 12.14 -1.97 -12.60
CA ALA A 91 12.13 -3.39 -12.27
C ALA A 91 12.25 -4.24 -13.54
N ILE A 92 11.47 -3.93 -14.58
CA ILE A 92 11.54 -4.65 -15.87
C ILE A 92 12.96 -4.53 -16.46
N VAL A 93 13.53 -3.32 -16.56
CA VAL A 93 14.87 -3.13 -17.15
C VAL A 93 15.97 -3.83 -16.33
N ALA A 94 15.89 -3.78 -15.00
CA ALA A 94 16.82 -4.51 -14.14
C ALA A 94 16.67 -6.03 -14.33
N LEU A 95 15.43 -6.51 -14.38
CA LEU A 95 15.09 -7.90 -14.56
C LEU A 95 15.28 -8.40 -15.99
N THR A 96 15.49 -7.58 -17.00
CA THR A 96 15.88 -8.03 -18.36
C THR A 96 17.39 -8.09 -18.54
N ARG A 97 18.15 -7.36 -17.71
CA ARG A 97 19.62 -7.29 -17.78
C ARG A 97 20.37 -8.20 -16.78
N CYS A 98 19.71 -8.74 -15.76
CA CYS A 98 20.36 -9.49 -14.67
C CYS A 98 20.52 -11.01 -14.94
N GLU A 99 21.52 -11.54 -15.64
CA GLU A 99 21.61 -12.99 -15.97
C GLU A 99 21.44 -13.98 -14.76
N GLY A 100 20.53 -14.98 -14.84
CA GLY A 100 20.31 -15.97 -13.76
C GLY A 100 18.99 -16.79 -13.84
N ALA A 101 19.02 -18.09 -13.50
CA ALA A 101 17.92 -19.05 -13.72
C ALA A 101 16.73 -18.96 -12.72
N GLY A 102 16.91 -18.42 -11.51
CA GLY A 102 15.82 -18.21 -10.53
C GLY A 102 14.94 -16.97 -10.80
N ARG A 103 15.19 -16.29 -11.92
CA ARG A 103 14.79 -14.89 -12.17
C ARG A 103 13.39 -14.73 -12.76
N ILE A 104 12.94 -15.67 -13.58
CA ILE A 104 11.63 -15.60 -14.23
C ILE A 104 10.51 -15.84 -13.22
N GLY A 105 10.64 -16.85 -12.35
CA GLY A 105 9.64 -17.17 -11.33
C GLY A 105 9.45 -16.02 -10.35
N PHE A 106 10.54 -15.45 -9.85
CA PHE A 106 10.51 -14.35 -8.89
C PHE A 106 10.07 -13.02 -9.52
N ALA A 107 10.48 -12.74 -10.77
CA ALA A 107 9.96 -11.61 -11.54
C ALA A 107 8.45 -11.73 -11.79
N LEU A 108 7.96 -12.92 -12.15
CA LEU A 108 6.54 -13.19 -12.31
C LEU A 108 5.80 -12.99 -10.98
N THR A 109 6.31 -13.51 -9.87
CA THR A 109 5.66 -13.34 -8.56
C THR A 109 5.62 -11.87 -8.16
N ALA A 110 6.71 -11.11 -8.32
CA ALA A 110 6.75 -9.69 -8.02
C ALA A 110 5.79 -8.87 -8.91
N ILE A 111 5.72 -9.17 -10.22
CA ILE A 111 4.81 -8.50 -11.16
C ILE A 111 3.35 -8.90 -10.90
N ILE A 112 3.06 -10.17 -10.62
CA ILE A 112 1.72 -10.63 -10.25
C ILE A 112 1.28 -9.97 -8.95
N VAL A 113 2.11 -9.98 -7.91
CA VAL A 113 1.81 -9.32 -6.63
C VAL A 113 1.66 -7.81 -6.82
N PHE A 114 2.35 -7.22 -7.79
CA PHE A 114 2.24 -5.80 -8.15
C PHE A 114 0.94 -5.43 -8.90
N VAL A 115 0.45 -6.28 -9.81
CA VAL A 115 -0.79 -6.03 -10.58
C VAL A 115 -2.02 -6.49 -9.79
N LEU A 116 -1.93 -7.66 -9.16
CA LEU A 116 -3.01 -8.27 -8.41
C LEU A 116 -3.17 -7.62 -7.03
N GLY A 117 -2.09 -7.14 -6.41
CA GLY A 117 -2.11 -6.50 -5.08
C GLY A 117 -3.04 -5.28 -4.99
N PRO A 118 -2.88 -4.24 -5.85
CA PRO A 118 -3.80 -3.10 -5.86
C PRO A 118 -5.23 -3.52 -6.20
N LEU A 119 -5.42 -4.46 -7.12
CA LEU A 119 -6.75 -4.97 -7.47
C LEU A 119 -7.40 -5.65 -6.26
N LEU A 120 -6.66 -6.49 -5.54
CA LEU A 120 -7.11 -7.17 -4.32
C LEU A 120 -7.35 -6.18 -3.18
N ALA A 121 -6.52 -5.14 -3.05
CA ALA A 121 -6.71 -4.06 -2.06
C ALA A 121 -8.01 -3.29 -2.34
N VAL A 122 -8.26 -2.90 -3.60
CA VAL A 122 -9.50 -2.21 -4.00
C VAL A 122 -10.71 -3.13 -3.87
N LEU A 123 -10.62 -4.38 -4.34
CA LEU A 123 -11.71 -5.35 -4.25
C LEU A 123 -12.03 -5.72 -2.80
N SER A 124 -11.04 -5.86 -1.93
CA SER A 124 -11.27 -6.13 -0.50
C SER A 124 -11.89 -4.94 0.20
N ALA A 125 -11.43 -3.71 -0.07
CA ALA A 125 -12.08 -2.50 0.44
C ALA A 125 -13.53 -2.40 -0.06
N ALA A 126 -13.77 -2.60 -1.36
CA ALA A 126 -15.11 -2.56 -1.96
C ALA A 126 -16.02 -3.66 -1.39
N ALA A 127 -15.51 -4.88 -1.21
CA ALA A 127 -16.26 -5.98 -0.60
C ALA A 127 -16.63 -5.66 0.86
N MET A 128 -15.71 -5.11 1.65
CA MET A 128 -15.98 -4.72 3.04
C MET A 128 -16.95 -3.54 3.15
N VAL A 129 -16.88 -2.57 2.23
CA VAL A 129 -17.86 -1.47 2.14
C VAL A 129 -19.23 -2.03 1.73
N ALA A 130 -19.29 -2.89 0.72
CA ALA A 130 -20.53 -3.53 0.31
C ALA A 130 -21.15 -4.35 1.46
N LEU A 131 -20.35 -5.12 2.19
CA LEU A 131 -20.78 -5.82 3.41
C LEU A 131 -21.28 -4.85 4.48
N SER A 132 -20.62 -3.70 4.66
CA SER A 132 -21.03 -2.68 5.62
C SER A 132 -22.34 -1.99 5.24
N LEU A 133 -22.64 -1.87 3.95
CA LEU A 133 -23.88 -1.29 3.42
C LEU A 133 -25.02 -2.31 3.34
N THR A 134 -24.71 -3.60 3.16
CA THR A 134 -25.70 -4.68 2.99
C THR A 134 -26.07 -5.38 4.29
N LEU A 135 -25.27 -5.22 5.35
CA LEU A 135 -25.69 -5.57 6.71
C LEU A 135 -26.98 -4.81 7.01
N PRO A 136 -28.12 -5.51 7.15
CA PRO A 136 -29.41 -4.86 7.24
C PRO A 136 -29.44 -3.95 8.46
N THR A 137 -29.51 -2.65 8.21
CA THR A 137 -29.73 -1.63 9.22
C THR A 137 -31.02 -1.92 9.99
N GLU A 138 -32.02 -2.53 9.35
CA GLU A 138 -33.30 -2.88 10.01
C GLU A 138 -33.23 -4.07 10.99
N VAL A 139 -32.28 -5.00 10.81
CA VAL A 139 -32.12 -6.16 11.73
C VAL A 139 -31.11 -5.85 12.83
N SER A 140 -30.12 -5.01 12.51
CA SER A 140 -29.04 -4.63 13.42
C SER A 140 -29.35 -3.38 14.23
N SER A 141 -30.30 -2.53 13.83
CA SER A 141 -30.70 -1.35 14.60
C SER A 141 -31.98 -1.59 15.39
N ASN A 142 -32.07 -0.98 16.57
CA ASN A 142 -33.29 -0.94 17.35
C ASN A 142 -34.24 0.08 16.70
N PRO A 143 -35.41 -0.32 16.18
CA PRO A 143 -36.31 0.59 15.46
C PRO A 143 -36.87 1.72 16.33
N ALA A 144 -36.84 1.58 17.67
CA ALA A 144 -37.28 2.62 18.59
C ALA A 144 -36.21 3.70 18.86
N THR A 145 -34.93 3.39 18.66
CA THR A 145 -33.81 4.29 19.02
C THR A 145 -32.83 4.56 17.88
N GLY A 146 -32.93 3.82 16.76
CA GLY A 146 -31.98 3.86 15.65
C GLY A 146 -30.57 3.33 16.00
N ALA A 147 -30.32 2.94 17.25
CA ALA A 147 -29.03 2.47 17.70
C ALA A 147 -28.75 1.05 17.23
N VAL A 148 -27.51 0.75 16.85
CA VAL A 148 -27.10 -0.64 16.57
C VAL A 148 -27.22 -1.45 17.85
N ARG A 149 -27.87 -2.62 17.78
CA ARG A 149 -27.95 -3.58 18.88
C ARG A 149 -26.53 -3.97 19.29
N ALA A 150 -26.26 -4.00 20.59
CA ALA A 150 -24.94 -4.31 21.15
C ALA A 150 -24.31 -5.61 20.58
N GLU A 151 -25.14 -6.61 20.25
CA GLU A 151 -24.75 -7.87 19.62
C GLU A 151 -24.03 -7.69 18.26
N TRP A 152 -24.30 -6.59 17.56
CA TRP A 152 -23.79 -6.29 16.21
C TRP A 152 -22.72 -5.19 16.19
N GLU A 153 -22.49 -4.49 17.31
CA GLU A 153 -21.46 -3.45 17.42
C GLU A 153 -20.06 -4.02 17.17
N GLY A 154 -19.77 -5.21 17.70
CA GLY A 154 -18.50 -5.91 17.49
C GLY A 154 -18.28 -6.31 16.03
N LEU A 155 -19.31 -6.81 15.36
CA LEU A 155 -19.22 -7.17 13.93
C LEU A 155 -19.03 -5.93 13.05
N ARG A 156 -19.76 -4.84 13.34
CA ARG A 156 -19.63 -3.56 12.63
C ARG A 156 -18.23 -2.98 12.81
N ALA A 157 -17.68 -3.01 14.03
CA ALA A 157 -16.32 -2.58 14.30
C ALA A 157 -15.29 -3.46 13.56
N LEU A 158 -15.49 -4.77 13.52
CA LEU A 158 -14.62 -5.71 12.79
C LEU A 158 -14.62 -5.44 11.28
N LEU A 159 -15.78 -5.12 10.71
CA LEU A 159 -15.92 -4.77 9.28
C LEU A 159 -15.26 -3.45 8.94
N VAL A 160 -15.47 -2.42 9.77
CA VAL A 160 -14.79 -1.13 9.60
C VAL A 160 -13.28 -1.35 9.71
N PHE A 161 -12.82 -2.08 10.72
CA PHE A 161 -11.41 -2.44 10.86
C PHE A 161 -10.88 -3.19 9.63
N GLY A 162 -11.58 -4.23 9.17
CA GLY A 162 -11.22 -5.01 8.00
C GLY A 162 -11.16 -4.20 6.70
N THR A 163 -12.02 -3.19 6.57
CA THR A 163 -12.03 -2.26 5.41
C THR A 163 -10.70 -1.53 5.26
N PHE A 164 -10.01 -1.22 6.36
CA PHE A 164 -8.72 -0.52 6.33
C PHE A 164 -7.53 -1.46 6.51
N ALA A 165 -7.64 -2.45 7.40
CA ALA A 165 -6.55 -3.34 7.76
C ALA A 165 -6.19 -4.32 6.64
N VAL A 166 -7.18 -4.85 5.90
CA VAL A 166 -6.91 -5.85 4.85
C VAL A 166 -6.19 -5.22 3.65
N PRO A 167 -6.65 -4.10 3.06
CA PRO A 167 -5.91 -3.42 1.99
C PRO A 167 -4.50 -2.99 2.43
N LEU A 168 -4.36 -2.53 3.68
CA LEU A 168 -3.08 -2.15 4.27
C LEU A 168 -2.11 -3.33 4.38
N ALA A 169 -2.58 -4.48 4.86
CA ALA A 169 -1.75 -5.68 4.97
C ALA A 169 -1.28 -6.15 3.59
N ILE A 170 -2.17 -6.12 2.58
CA ILE A 170 -1.83 -6.46 1.19
C ILE A 170 -0.74 -5.52 0.67
N ASP A 171 -0.91 -4.21 0.84
CA ASP A 171 0.06 -3.22 0.35
C ASP A 171 1.41 -3.31 1.08
N LEU A 172 1.42 -3.55 2.40
CA LEU A 172 2.65 -3.77 3.17
C LEU A 172 3.44 -4.98 2.64
N VAL A 173 2.77 -6.12 2.49
CA VAL A 173 3.41 -7.34 1.97
C VAL A 173 3.93 -7.08 0.56
N ARG A 174 3.11 -6.46 -0.30
CA ARG A 174 3.46 -6.14 -1.68
C ARG A 174 4.72 -5.27 -1.76
N PHE A 175 4.77 -4.15 -1.04
CA PHE A 175 5.92 -3.24 -1.08
C PHE A 175 7.16 -3.81 -0.39
N ALA A 176 7.00 -4.61 0.65
CA ALA A 176 8.11 -5.35 1.25
C ALA A 176 8.73 -6.32 0.23
N VAL A 177 7.90 -7.17 -0.41
CA VAL A 177 8.35 -8.13 -1.43
C VAL A 177 9.07 -7.41 -2.58
N LEU A 178 8.53 -6.29 -3.07
CA LEU A 178 9.16 -5.50 -4.13
C LEU A 178 10.51 -4.91 -3.71
N SER A 179 10.62 -4.43 -2.47
CA SER A 179 11.87 -3.86 -1.95
C SER A 179 12.95 -4.94 -1.81
N PHE A 180 12.61 -6.08 -1.20
CA PHE A 180 13.52 -7.23 -1.10
C PHE A 180 13.93 -7.75 -2.47
N ALA A 181 12.98 -7.82 -3.41
CA ALA A 181 13.23 -8.24 -4.77
C ALA A 181 14.24 -7.34 -5.48
N GLY A 182 14.08 -6.02 -5.36
CA GLY A 182 15.02 -5.06 -5.91
C GLY A 182 16.42 -5.19 -5.32
N VAL A 183 16.53 -5.44 -4.01
CA VAL A 183 17.82 -5.63 -3.32
C VAL A 183 18.53 -6.88 -3.83
N ILE A 184 17.82 -8.00 -3.97
CA ILE A 184 18.38 -9.24 -4.52
C ILE A 184 18.94 -8.99 -5.92
N VAL A 185 18.15 -8.35 -6.80
CA VAL A 185 18.59 -8.05 -8.17
C VAL A 185 19.76 -7.08 -8.18
N TYR A 186 19.77 -6.06 -7.32
CA TYR A 186 20.91 -5.15 -7.18
C TYR A 186 22.18 -5.88 -6.74
N SER A 187 22.06 -6.85 -5.84
CA SER A 187 23.18 -7.62 -5.28
C SER A 187 23.68 -8.76 -6.18
N ALA A 188 22.91 -9.14 -7.20
CA ALA A 188 23.27 -10.23 -8.11
C ALA A 188 24.55 -9.90 -8.89
N ASP A 189 25.43 -10.89 -8.99
CA ASP A 189 26.70 -10.76 -9.69
C ASP A 189 26.47 -10.81 -11.21
N PRO A 190 26.97 -9.86 -12.02
CA PRO A 190 26.74 -9.85 -13.48
C PRO A 190 27.44 -11.00 -14.24
N ARG A 191 28.13 -11.92 -13.55
CA ARG A 191 29.16 -12.79 -14.14
C ARG A 191 29.16 -14.25 -13.67
N SER A 192 28.08 -14.76 -13.09
CA SER A 192 27.99 -16.20 -12.84
C SER A 192 27.65 -16.96 -14.14
N ASP A 193 28.60 -16.96 -15.07
CA ASP A 193 28.60 -17.83 -16.23
C ASP A 193 29.10 -19.22 -15.75
N PRO A 194 28.25 -20.27 -15.74
CA PRO A 194 28.63 -21.58 -15.21
C PRO A 194 29.71 -22.27 -16.07
N THR A 195 30.02 -21.74 -17.24
CA THR A 195 30.93 -22.31 -18.24
C THR A 195 32.42 -21.96 -18.04
N GLY A 196 32.77 -21.03 -17.15
CA GLY A 196 34.16 -20.58 -16.96
C GLY A 196 35.01 -21.41 -15.99
N SER A 197 34.41 -22.28 -15.17
CA SER A 197 35.14 -23.05 -14.14
C SER A 197 35.55 -24.47 -14.57
N ALA A 198 35.13 -24.91 -15.76
CA ALA A 198 35.39 -26.27 -16.24
C ALA A 198 36.65 -26.40 -17.13
N LEU A 199 37.33 -25.29 -17.47
CA LEU A 199 38.49 -25.28 -18.38
C LEU A 199 39.82 -24.92 -17.69
N ALA A 200 39.85 -24.91 -16.36
CA ALA A 200 41.07 -24.76 -15.57
C ALA A 200 41.30 -25.99 -14.68
N ARG A 201 41.48 -27.15 -15.30
CA ARG A 201 42.19 -28.31 -14.75
C ARG A 201 42.99 -28.98 -15.84
#